data_AF-A0A1W6K127-F1
#
_entry.id   AF-A0A1W6K127-F1
#
_cell.length_a   1.000
_cell.length_b   1.000
_cell.length_c   1.000
_cell.angle_alpha   90.00
_cell.angle_beta   90.00
_cell.angle_gamma   90.00
#
_symmetry.space_group_name_H-M   'P 1'
#
loop_
_entity.id
_entity.type
_entity.pdbx_description
1 polymer ?
#
loop_
_entity_poly.entity_id
_entity_poly.type
_entity_poly.pdbx_seq_one_letter_code
_entity_poly.pdbx_strand_id
1 'polypeptide(L)'
;MEEEKIARLLINLFPPQEKENLNIFVHKNEFIVINADLSNKKIRKYKGKVIKSKIVFSSERGPQLSINTRHIKNTLMPNKIGEFKEYSVWTSSNNKEPFILPLYELVKE
;
A
#
# COMPACT_ATOMS: atom_id res chain seq x y z
N MET A 1 3.93 5.64 -14.75
CA MET A 1 5.10 4.74 -14.94
C MET A 1 5.95 4.61 -13.66
N GLU A 2 6.15 5.67 -12.87
CA GLU A 2 6.86 5.57 -11.59
C GLU A 2 5.99 5.04 -10.45
N GLU A 3 4.74 5.52 -10.33
CA GLU A 3 3.80 5.05 -9.29
C GLU A 3 3.45 3.57 -9.41
N GLU A 4 3.40 3.02 -10.62
CA GLU A 4 3.18 1.60 -10.87
C GLU A 4 4.35 0.74 -10.31
N LYS A 5 5.60 1.22 -10.48
CA LYS A 5 6.76 0.54 -9.89
C LYS A 5 6.71 0.57 -8.37
N ILE A 6 6.27 1.69 -7.79
CA ILE A 6 6.06 1.83 -6.34
C ILE A 6 4.97 0.86 -5.87
N ALA A 7 3.82 0.84 -6.54
CA ALA A 7 2.73 -0.08 -6.23
C ALA A 7 3.18 -1.55 -6.31
N ARG A 8 4.02 -1.89 -7.31
CA ARG A 8 4.58 -3.24 -7.49
C ARG A 8 5.54 -3.62 -6.36
N LEU A 9 6.35 -2.69 -5.85
CA LEU A 9 7.18 -2.94 -4.68
C LEU A 9 6.32 -3.15 -3.44
N LEU A 10 5.31 -2.31 -3.24
CA LEU A 10 4.46 -2.30 -2.05
C LEU A 10 3.57 -3.54 -1.95
N ILE A 11 2.97 -4.01 -3.05
CA ILE A 11 2.16 -5.24 -3.05
C ILE A 11 2.99 -6.48 -2.68
N ASN A 12 4.27 -6.51 -3.07
CA ASN A 12 5.16 -7.62 -2.75
C ASN A 12 5.71 -7.55 -1.32
N LEU A 13 5.82 -6.33 -0.76
CA LEU A 13 6.23 -6.14 0.62
C LEU A 13 5.08 -6.36 1.60
N PHE A 14 3.86 -6.00 1.20
CA PHE A 14 2.63 -6.09 2.00
C PHE A 14 1.54 -6.87 1.27
N PRO A 15 1.78 -8.16 0.95
CA PRO A 15 0.77 -8.96 0.27
C PRO A 15 -0.50 -9.05 1.13
N PRO A 16 -1.70 -9.03 0.51
CA PRO A 16 -2.93 -9.31 1.22
C PRO A 16 -2.93 -10.78 1.69
N GLN A 17 -3.45 -11.03 2.89
CA GLN A 17 -3.63 -12.36 3.44
C GLN A 17 -5.08 -12.81 3.26
N GLU A 18 -5.31 -14.05 2.82
CA GLU A 18 -6.63 -14.72 2.70
C GLU A 18 -7.83 -13.80 2.39
N LYS A 19 -8.47 -13.24 3.42
CA LYS A 19 -9.70 -12.44 3.36
C LYS A 19 -9.48 -10.93 3.30
N GLU A 20 -8.23 -10.48 3.33
CA GLU A 20 -7.88 -9.06 3.31
C GLU A 20 -8.06 -8.48 1.91
N ASN A 21 -8.67 -7.29 1.85
CA ASN A 21 -8.63 -6.43 0.68
C ASN A 21 -7.43 -5.49 0.79
N LEU A 22 -6.57 -5.49 -0.22
CA LEU A 22 -5.47 -4.53 -0.36
C LEU A 22 -5.89 -3.29 -1.14
N ASN A 23 -5.60 -2.11 -0.59
CA ASN A 23 -5.46 -0.88 -1.35
C ASN A 23 -4.10 -0.23 -1.12
N ILE A 24 -3.46 0.19 -2.21
CA ILE A 24 -2.21 0.94 -2.21
C ILE A 24 -2.51 2.30 -2.84
N PHE A 25 -2.39 3.34 -2.04
CA PHE A 25 -2.49 4.73 -2.47
C PHE A 25 -1.08 5.22 -2.74
N VAL A 26 -0.81 5.74 -3.94
CA VAL A 26 0.48 6.31 -4.32
C VAL A 26 0.26 7.71 -4.86
N HIS A 27 1.04 8.68 -4.36
CA HIS A 27 1.12 10.02 -4.92
C HIS A 27 2.59 10.41 -5.01
N LYS A 28 3.10 10.63 -6.23
CA LYS A 28 4.53 10.88 -6.46
C LYS A 28 5.38 9.73 -5.89
N ASN A 29 6.11 9.99 -4.81
CA ASN A 29 6.92 8.99 -4.12
C ASN A 29 6.38 8.62 -2.72
N GLU A 30 5.25 9.19 -2.31
CA GLU A 30 4.58 8.89 -1.04
C GLU A 30 3.56 7.77 -1.24
N PHE A 31 3.34 6.98 -0.18
CA PHE A 31 2.39 5.89 -0.23
C PHE A 31 1.64 5.68 1.08
N ILE A 32 0.46 5.09 0.94
CA ILE A 32 -0.32 4.49 2.03
C ILE A 32 -0.73 3.08 1.57
N VAL A 33 -0.46 2.06 2.36
CA VAL A 33 -0.93 0.70 2.14
C VAL A 33 -1.94 0.35 3.21
N ILE A 34 -3.08 -0.20 2.80
CA ILE A 34 -4.12 -0.69 3.70
C ILE A 34 -4.46 -2.12 3.29
N ASN A 35 -4.27 -3.04 4.22
CA ASN A 35 -4.83 -4.40 4.16
C ASN A 35 -5.95 -4.49 5.19
N ALA A 36 -7.18 -4.82 4.75
CA ALA A 36 -8.34 -4.86 5.62
C ALA A 36 -9.14 -6.16 5.45
N ASP A 37 -9.29 -6.92 6.55
CA ASP A 37 -10.30 -7.97 6.69
C ASP A 37 -11.53 -7.34 7.35
N LEU A 38 -12.51 -7.00 6.52
CA LEU A 38 -13.75 -6.35 6.96
C LEU A 38 -14.64 -7.29 7.78
N SER A 39 -14.55 -8.61 7.56
CA SER A 39 -15.33 -9.60 8.33
C SER A 39 -14.85 -9.67 9.77
N ASN A 40 -13.54 -9.57 10.00
CA ASN A 40 -12.93 -9.64 11.33
C ASN A 40 -12.55 -8.27 11.90
N LYS A 41 -12.89 -7.16 11.21
CA LYS A 41 -12.51 -5.78 11.58
C LYS A 41 -11.01 -5.60 11.83
N LYS A 42 -10.16 -6.36 11.13
CA LYS A 42 -8.70 -6.28 11.25
C LYS A 42 -8.13 -5.43 10.14
N ILE A 43 -7.30 -4.46 10.50
CA ILE A 43 -6.74 -3.49 9.55
C ILE A 43 -5.25 -3.30 9.84
N ARG A 44 -4.44 -3.40 8.79
CA ARG A 44 -3.01 -3.10 8.81
C ARG A 44 -2.76 -1.94 7.88
N LYS A 45 -2.25 -0.85 8.44
CA LYS A 45 -2.00 0.41 7.72
C LYS A 45 -0.52 0.74 7.78
N TYR A 46 0.05 1.08 6.64
CA TYR A 46 1.44 1.49 6.52
C TYR A 46 1.51 2.78 5.72
N LYS A 47 2.29 3.75 6.18
CA LYS A 47 2.54 5.01 5.49
C LYS A 47 4.03 5.23 5.33
N GLY A 48 4.44 5.83 4.23
CA GLY A 48 5.84 6.16 4.01
C GLY A 48 6.10 6.80 2.66
N LYS A 49 7.38 6.76 2.27
CA LYS A 49 7.86 7.25 0.99
C LYS A 49 8.96 6.37 0.42
N VAL A 50 9.08 6.36 -0.90
CA VAL A 50 10.19 5.74 -1.62
C VAL A 50 11.23 6.82 -1.92
N ILE A 51 12.46 6.63 -1.47
CA ILE A 51 13.58 7.53 -1.75
C ILE A 51 14.71 6.69 -2.33
N LYS A 52 15.09 6.98 -3.57
CA LYS A 52 16.08 6.20 -4.32
C LYS A 52 15.69 4.70 -4.31
N SER A 53 16.54 3.85 -3.75
CA SER A 53 16.33 2.40 -3.61
C SER A 53 15.89 1.99 -2.21
N LYS A 54 15.24 2.87 -1.46
CA LYS A 54 14.74 2.59 -0.10
C LYS A 54 13.27 2.96 0.07
N ILE A 55 12.53 2.10 0.75
CA ILE A 55 11.22 2.40 1.33
C ILE A 55 11.48 2.89 2.75
N VAL A 56 10.99 4.08 3.08
CA VAL A 56 11.16 4.74 4.37
C VAL A 56 9.78 4.93 5.00
N PHE A 57 9.55 4.31 6.15
CA PHE A 57 8.26 4.36 6.83
C PHE A 57 8.10 5.64 7.63
N SER A 58 6.88 6.16 7.66
CA SER A 58 6.49 7.21 8.60
C SER A 58 6.50 6.62 10.01
N SER A 59 7.14 7.33 10.94
CA SER A 59 7.18 6.99 12.37
C SER A 59 6.82 8.24 13.14
N GLU A 60 5.89 8.14 14.09
CA GLU A 60 5.50 9.28 14.92
C GLU A 60 6.43 9.45 16.12
N ARG A 61 6.95 8.35 16.68
CA ARG A 61 7.93 8.33 17.77
C ARG A 61 8.79 7.06 17.66
N GLY A 62 10.11 7.20 17.56
CA GLY A 62 11.06 6.07 17.51
C GLY A 62 11.86 5.94 16.20
N PRO A 63 12.78 4.96 16.12
CA PRO A 63 13.71 4.82 15.00
C PRO A 63 12.95 4.60 13.68
N GLN A 64 13.37 5.33 12.65
CA GLN A 64 12.75 5.27 11.33
C GLN A 64 13.15 3.96 10.63
N LEU A 65 12.16 3.08 10.43
CA LEU A 65 12.37 1.85 9.67
C LEU A 65 12.57 2.16 8.19
N SER A 66 13.55 1.50 7.58
CA SER A 66 13.76 1.56 6.14
C SER A 66 14.19 0.21 5.57
N ILE A 67 13.73 -0.08 4.35
CA ILE A 67 13.99 -1.34 3.65
C ILE A 67 14.58 -1.02 2.27
N ASN A 68 15.63 -1.73 1.88
CA ASN A 68 16.19 -1.58 0.53
C ASN A 68 15.34 -2.37 -0.48
N THR A 69 14.91 -1.69 -1.55
CA THR A 69 14.00 -2.25 -2.56
C THR A 69 14.62 -3.41 -3.34
N ARG A 70 15.96 -3.50 -3.40
CA ARG A 70 16.67 -4.60 -4.08
C ARG A 70 16.39 -5.98 -3.50
N HIS A 71 15.90 -6.05 -2.26
CA HIS A 71 15.61 -7.32 -1.57
C HIS A 71 14.14 -7.75 -1.72
N ILE A 72 13.31 -6.95 -2.39
CA ILE A 72 11.89 -7.25 -2.59
C ILE A 72 11.75 -8.05 -3.89
N LYS A 73 11.26 -9.29 -3.78
CA LYS A 73 10.96 -10.12 -4.95
C LYS A 73 9.68 -9.63 -5.61
N ASN A 74 9.68 -9.49 -6.94
CA ASN A 74 8.54 -8.98 -7.70
C ASN A 74 7.65 -10.11 -8.23
N THR A 75 6.88 -10.73 -7.33
CA THR A 75 5.98 -11.85 -7.67
C THR A 75 4.55 -11.42 -7.99
N LEU A 76 4.00 -10.48 -7.23
CA LEU A 76 2.63 -9.99 -7.37
C LEU A 76 2.60 -8.74 -8.25
N MET A 77 1.58 -8.65 -9.12
CA MET A 77 1.32 -7.47 -9.94
C MET A 77 0.17 -6.64 -9.37
N PRO A 78 0.34 -5.31 -9.27
CA PRO A 78 -0.73 -4.42 -8.86
C PRO A 78 -1.65 -4.11 -10.06
N ASN A 79 -2.93 -3.88 -9.78
CA ASN A 79 -3.89 -3.36 -10.76
C ASN A 79 -4.35 -1.97 -10.31
N LYS A 80 -4.30 -0.96 -11.20
CA LYS A 80 -4.88 0.36 -10.90
C LYS A 80 -6.40 0.26 -10.96
N ILE A 81 -7.08 0.76 -9.94
CA ILE A 81 -8.54 0.67 -9.82
C ILE A 81 -9.24 2.02 -9.75
N GLY A 82 -8.47 3.11 -9.63
CA GLY A 82 -9.00 4.45 -9.68
C GLY A 82 -8.05 5.47 -9.09
N GLU A 83 -8.62 6.61 -8.72
CA GLU A 83 -7.94 7.72 -8.07
C GLU A 83 -8.78 8.18 -6.88
N PHE A 84 -8.10 8.61 -5.82
CA PHE A 84 -8.74 9.17 -4.64
C PHE A 84 -7.96 10.40 -4.18
N LYS A 85 -8.60 11.57 -4.25
CA LYS A 85 -7.92 12.86 -4.10
C LYS A 85 -6.74 12.95 -5.08
N GLU A 86 -5.52 13.11 -4.56
CA GLU A 86 -4.29 13.18 -5.33
C GLU A 86 -3.61 11.82 -5.55
N TYR A 87 -4.14 10.73 -4.97
CA TYR A 87 -3.51 9.41 -5.00
C TYR A 87 -4.07 8.55 -6.13
N SER A 88 -3.18 7.92 -6.90
CA SER A 88 -3.52 6.73 -7.68
C SER A 88 -3.79 5.56 -6.72
N VAL A 89 -4.90 4.83 -6.91
CA VAL A 89 -5.26 3.68 -6.07
C VAL A 89 -5.04 2.39 -6.84
N TRP A 90 -4.31 1.48 -6.21
CA TRP A 90 -3.95 0.18 -6.74
C TRP A 90 -4.40 -0.93 -5.79
N THR A 91 -4.55 -2.13 -6.32
CA THR A 91 -4.92 -3.33 -5.56
C THR A 91 -4.17 -4.56 -6.07
N SER A 92 -4.37 -5.70 -5.43
CA SER A 92 -3.90 -6.98 -5.94
C SER A 92 -4.81 -7.52 -7.03
N SER A 93 -4.24 -8.13 -8.06
CA SER A 93 -4.97 -8.91 -9.06
C SER A 93 -5.82 -10.04 -8.48
N ASN A 94 -5.53 -10.46 -7.24
CA ASN A 94 -6.23 -11.55 -6.58
C ASN A 94 -7.48 -11.10 -5.80
N ASN A 95 -7.75 -9.79 -5.72
CA ASN A 95 -8.99 -9.28 -5.13
C ASN A 95 -10.15 -9.53 -6.09
N LYS A 96 -11.14 -10.33 -5.66
CA LYS A 96 -12.29 -10.73 -6.48
C LYS A 96 -13.16 -9.56 -6.92
N GLU A 97 -13.29 -8.54 -6.07
CA GLU A 97 -13.99 -7.30 -6.35
C GLU A 97 -13.21 -6.13 -5.75
N PRO A 98 -12.43 -5.40 -6.54
CA PRO A 98 -11.63 -4.33 -6.01
C PRO A 98 -12.49 -3.09 -5.76
N PHE A 99 -12.60 -2.71 -4.50
CA PHE A 99 -13.19 -1.43 -4.10
C PHE A 99 -12.14 -0.56 -3.40
N ILE A 100 -12.39 0.74 -3.39
CA ILE A 100 -11.56 1.71 -2.67
C ILE A 100 -12.09 1.75 -1.23
N LEU A 101 -11.29 1.28 -0.28
CA LEU A 101 -11.57 1.37 1.15
C LEU A 101 -11.76 2.85 1.53
N PRO A 102 -12.85 3.20 2.21
CA PRO A 102 -13.11 4.58 2.60
C PRO A 102 -12.05 5.04 3.60
N LEU A 103 -11.06 5.79 3.11
CA LEU A 103 -9.99 6.38 3.93
C LEU A 103 -10.53 7.27 5.06
N TYR A 104 -11.74 7.83 4.93
CA TYR A 104 -12.33 8.75 5.89
C TYR A 104 -12.66 8.14 7.27
N GLU A 105 -12.81 6.82 7.36
CA GLU A 105 -13.09 6.14 8.64
C GLU A 105 -11.83 5.59 9.32
N LEU A 106 -10.70 5.47 8.58
CA LEU A 106 -9.46 4.83 9.05
C LEU A 106 -8.29 5.80 9.27
N VAL A 107 -8.56 7.10 9.16
CA VAL A 107 -7.57 8.19 9.27
C VAL A 107 -8.00 9.24 10.31
N LYS A 108 -9.06 9.00 11.09
CA LYS A 108 -9.29 9.77 12.31
C LYS A 108 -8.40 9.22 13.43
N GLU A 109 -7.17 9.72 13.46
CA GLU A 109 -6.43 9.97 14.70
C GLU A 109 -6.34 11.49 14.90
#